data_AF-A0A1Q8L6X6-F1
#
_entry.id   AF-A0A1Q8L6X6-F1
#
_cell.length_a   1.000
_cell.length_b   1.000
_cell.length_c   1.000
_cell.angle_alpha   90.00
_cell.angle_beta   90.00
_cell.angle_gamma   90.00
#
_symmetry.space_group_name_H-M   'P 1'
#
loop_
_entity.id
_entity.type
_entity.pdbx_description
1 polymer ?
#
loop_
_entity_poly.entity_id
_entity_poly.type
_entity_poly.pdbx_seq_one_letter_code
_entity_poly.pdbx_strand_id
1 'polypeptide(L)'
;MTVFFSEAPVDVRGGAMGHVAWRFMRADEVSSGIRDKFATLWDNRLEHVREHPADKEELSGFYWVVKSGKFETGWWLPRLKEVASLDPTLGRQRYMISEELGSSASLDPHAAFDVLRLLLAVQDEDGLTSYGLMRDAVPQILAAAITSGDANLKADAERYMNQLGEQGNLQLESEVWALTS
;
A
#
# COMPACT_ATOMS: atom_id res chain seq x y z
N MET A 1 18.76 -0.29 20.84
CA MET A 1 18.74 0.17 19.44
C MET A 1 20.08 -0.21 18.81
N THR A 2 20.10 -0.94 17.70
CA THR A 2 21.35 -1.46 17.10
C THR A 2 22.12 -0.33 16.39
N VAL A 3 23.45 -0.30 16.56
CA VAL A 3 24.40 0.70 16.00
C VAL A 3 24.12 1.04 14.53
N PHE A 4 23.70 0.06 13.73
CA PHE A 4 23.32 0.25 12.33
C PHE A 4 22.26 1.34 12.13
N PHE A 5 21.16 1.31 12.89
CA PHE A 5 20.05 2.25 12.68
C PHE A 5 20.35 3.67 13.19
N SER A 6 21.40 3.85 13.98
CA SER A 6 21.87 5.17 14.45
C SER A 6 22.97 5.79 13.58
N GLU A 7 23.71 4.99 12.81
CA GLU A 7 24.91 5.46 12.10
C GLU A 7 24.82 5.35 10.58
N ALA A 8 24.06 4.40 10.05
CA ALA A 8 23.94 4.20 8.61
C ALA A 8 23.11 5.32 7.96
N PRO A 9 23.45 5.74 6.72
CA PRO A 9 22.61 6.63 5.92
C PRO A 9 21.16 6.12 5.78
N VAL A 10 20.21 7.05 5.67
CA VAL A 10 18.76 6.75 5.67
C VAL A 10 18.36 5.79 4.54
N ASP A 11 18.88 6.04 3.34
CA ASP A 11 18.70 5.22 2.15
C ASP A 11 19.28 3.81 2.34
N VAL A 12 20.44 3.68 3.00
CA VAL A 12 21.05 2.38 3.32
C VAL A 12 20.19 1.59 4.31
N ARG A 13 19.61 2.27 5.32
CA ARG A 13 18.69 1.65 6.28
C ARG A 13 17.45 1.11 5.56
N GLY A 14 16.81 1.94 4.71
CA GLY A 14 15.65 1.55 3.92
C GLY A 14 15.95 0.44 2.92
N GLY A 15 17.10 0.51 2.24
CA GLY A 15 17.57 -0.52 1.31
C GLY A 15 17.80 -1.87 2.00
N ALA A 16 18.38 -1.88 3.19
CA ALA A 16 18.57 -3.11 3.97
C ALA A 16 17.22 -3.74 4.36
N MET A 17 16.27 -2.93 4.83
CA MET A 17 14.92 -3.41 5.18
C MET A 17 14.18 -3.94 3.95
N GLY A 18 14.19 -3.20 2.84
CA GLY A 18 13.61 -3.65 1.57
C GLY A 18 14.25 -4.94 1.07
N HIS A 19 15.57 -5.11 1.19
CA HIS A 19 16.26 -6.32 0.77
C HIS A 19 15.83 -7.55 1.58
N VAL A 20 15.63 -7.42 2.89
CA VAL A 20 15.12 -8.53 3.72
C VAL A 20 13.69 -8.92 3.31
N ALA A 21 12.82 -7.94 3.07
CA ALA A 21 11.47 -8.20 2.58
C ALA A 21 11.46 -8.86 1.20
N TRP A 22 12.33 -8.43 0.29
CA TRP A 22 12.55 -9.09 -1.00
C TRP A 22 13.05 -10.53 -0.85
N ARG A 23 13.93 -10.81 0.13
CA ARG A 23 14.34 -12.19 0.45
C ARG A 23 13.17 -13.03 0.93
N PHE A 24 12.24 -12.47 1.71
CA PHE A 24 11.04 -13.19 2.14
C PHE A 24 10.12 -13.51 0.96
N MET A 25 9.96 -12.59 0.02
CA MET A 25 9.19 -12.80 -1.22
C MET A 25 9.75 -13.97 -2.04
N ARG A 26 11.08 -14.16 -2.05
CA ARG A 26 11.74 -15.27 -2.75
C ARG A 26 11.83 -16.57 -1.99
N ALA A 27 11.49 -16.57 -0.70
CA ALA A 27 11.52 -17.78 0.11
C ALA A 27 10.20 -18.54 -0.04
N ASP A 28 10.29 -19.87 -0.16
CA ASP A 28 9.10 -20.72 -0.14
C ASP A 28 8.38 -20.55 1.20
N GLU A 29 9.13 -20.66 2.29
CA GLU A 29 8.64 -20.49 3.66
C GLU A 29 9.52 -19.54 4.47
N VAL A 30 8.90 -18.80 5.39
CA VAL A 30 9.57 -17.97 6.39
C VAL A 30 8.99 -18.35 7.75
N SER A 31 9.83 -18.79 8.68
CA SER A 31 9.38 -19.13 10.03
C SER A 31 8.73 -17.91 10.71
N SER A 32 7.63 -18.13 11.43
CA SER A 32 6.91 -17.06 12.15
C SER A 32 7.84 -16.27 13.07
N GLY A 33 8.74 -16.93 13.79
CA GLY A 33 9.70 -16.24 14.67
C GLY A 33 10.64 -15.25 13.97
N ILE A 34 11.01 -15.50 12.71
CA ILE A 34 11.82 -14.55 11.90
C ILE A 34 10.91 -13.45 11.35
N ARG A 35 9.75 -13.83 10.80
CA ARG A 35 8.77 -12.89 10.27
C ARG A 35 8.34 -11.87 11.32
N ASP A 36 7.97 -12.33 12.51
CA ASP A 36 7.42 -11.51 13.58
C ASP A 36 8.49 -10.57 14.16
N LYS A 37 9.74 -11.01 14.28
CA LYS A 37 10.87 -10.12 14.63
C LYS A 37 11.07 -9.02 13.60
N PHE A 38 10.96 -9.36 12.32
CA PHE A 38 11.08 -8.37 11.25
C PHE A 38 9.87 -7.42 11.22
N ALA A 39 8.67 -7.90 11.51
CA ALA A 39 7.48 -7.07 11.71
C ALA A 39 7.67 -6.08 12.86
N THR A 40 8.15 -6.55 14.04
CA THR A 40 8.47 -5.67 15.17
C THR A 40 9.55 -4.64 14.80
N LEU A 41 10.55 -5.03 14.01
CA LEU A 41 11.55 -4.09 13.53
C LEU A 41 10.90 -3.00 12.66
N TRP A 42 10.05 -3.36 11.70
CA TRP A 42 9.29 -2.40 10.89
C TRP A 42 8.47 -1.44 11.74
N ASP A 43 7.74 -1.94 12.74
CA ASP A 43 6.91 -1.11 13.61
C ASP A 43 7.75 -0.05 14.35
N ASN A 44 8.91 -0.47 14.88
CA ASN A 44 9.84 0.45 15.53
C ASN A 44 10.41 1.50 14.56
N ARG A 45 10.66 1.13 13.30
CA ARG A 45 11.20 2.08 12.31
C ARG A 45 10.13 3.03 11.78
N LEU A 46 8.89 2.57 11.65
CA LEU A 46 7.75 3.41 11.33
C LEU A 46 7.52 4.47 12.42
N GLU A 47 7.59 4.08 13.69
CA GLU A 47 7.51 5.03 14.82
C GLU A 47 8.66 6.04 14.78
N HIS A 48 9.89 5.58 14.54
CA HIS A 48 11.06 6.45 14.41
C HIS A 48 10.85 7.53 13.33
N VAL A 49 10.36 7.16 12.15
CA VAL A 49 10.09 8.11 11.06
C VAL A 49 8.94 9.05 11.39
N ARG A 50 7.93 8.59 12.15
CA ARG A 50 6.85 9.46 12.63
C ARG A 50 7.41 10.60 13.51
N GLU A 51 8.37 10.29 14.37
CA GLU A 51 9.06 11.27 15.22
C GLU A 51 10.13 12.07 14.44
N HIS A 52 10.69 11.48 13.38
CA HIS A 52 11.76 12.05 12.57
C HIS A 52 11.43 12.01 11.06
N PRO A 53 10.50 12.85 10.56
CA PRO A 53 10.03 12.77 9.16
C PRO A 53 11.10 12.96 8.09
N ALA A 54 12.25 13.55 8.46
CA ALA A 54 13.42 13.66 7.58
C ALA A 54 13.98 12.28 7.17
N ASP A 55 13.72 11.24 7.97
CA ASP A 55 14.23 9.88 7.76
C ASP A 55 13.28 9.00 6.91
N LYS A 56 12.29 9.60 6.24
CA LYS A 56 11.24 8.87 5.49
C LYS A 56 11.73 7.83 4.48
N GLU A 57 12.92 8.03 3.88
CA GLU A 57 13.51 7.09 2.91
C GLU A 57 13.80 5.71 3.52
N GLU A 58 13.84 5.61 4.85
CA GLU A 58 13.94 4.35 5.57
C GLU A 58 12.73 3.43 5.31
N LEU A 59 11.59 3.98 4.90
CA LEU A 59 10.37 3.24 4.63
C LEU A 59 10.22 2.82 3.15
N SER A 60 11.12 3.25 2.27
CA SER A 60 11.03 3.06 0.82
C SER A 60 10.86 1.59 0.37
N GLY A 61 11.32 0.63 1.18
CA GLY A 61 11.23 -0.80 0.89
C GLY A 61 9.90 -1.47 1.28
N PHE A 62 8.92 -0.76 1.84
CA PHE A 62 7.73 -1.38 2.42
C PHE A 62 6.85 -2.11 1.40
N TYR A 63 6.85 -1.71 0.13
CA TYR A 63 6.12 -2.43 -0.91
C TYR A 63 6.58 -3.89 -1.07
N TRP A 64 7.84 -4.23 -0.76
CA TRP A 64 8.31 -5.62 -0.74
C TRP A 64 7.67 -6.44 0.37
N VAL A 65 7.29 -5.81 1.49
CA VAL A 65 6.61 -6.48 2.60
C VAL A 65 5.22 -6.91 2.15
N VAL A 66 4.49 -6.00 1.50
CA VAL A 66 3.19 -6.28 0.87
C VAL A 66 3.33 -7.37 -0.19
N LYS A 67 4.25 -7.18 -1.15
CA LYS A 67 4.47 -8.10 -2.26
C LYS A 67 4.96 -9.50 -1.85
N SER A 68 5.53 -9.64 -0.65
CA SER A 68 6.03 -10.93 -0.18
C SER A 68 4.93 -11.95 0.09
N GLY A 69 3.71 -11.50 0.38
CA GLY A 69 2.60 -12.37 0.81
C GLY A 69 2.86 -13.12 2.12
N LYS A 70 3.93 -12.80 2.86
CA LYS A 70 4.30 -13.49 4.11
C LYS A 70 3.67 -12.88 5.35
N PHE A 71 3.12 -11.67 5.23
CA PHE A 71 2.47 -10.92 6.30
C PHE A 71 0.97 -10.88 6.09
N GLU A 72 0.22 -10.95 7.19
CA GLU A 72 -1.24 -10.87 7.15
C GLU A 72 -1.70 -9.46 6.77
N THR A 73 -2.81 -9.36 6.03
CA THR A 73 -3.40 -8.09 5.60
C THR A 73 -3.72 -7.15 6.74
N GLY A 74 -4.26 -7.66 7.85
CA GLY A 74 -4.54 -6.86 9.04
C GLY A 74 -3.28 -6.24 9.67
N TRP A 75 -2.09 -6.79 9.38
CA TRP A 75 -0.83 -6.19 9.80
C TRP A 75 -0.30 -5.19 8.77
N TRP A 76 -0.16 -5.56 7.48
CA TRP A 76 0.53 -4.69 6.53
C TRP A 76 -0.32 -3.53 6.01
N LEU A 77 -1.65 -3.66 5.91
CA LEU A 77 -2.50 -2.65 5.28
C LEU A 77 -2.56 -1.32 6.07
N PRO A 78 -2.76 -1.32 7.41
CA PRO A 78 -2.68 -0.08 8.19
C PRO A 78 -1.31 0.59 8.09
N ARG A 79 -0.24 -0.19 8.04
CA ARG A 79 1.14 0.31 7.92
C ARG A 79 1.41 0.89 6.55
N LEU A 80 0.88 0.28 5.49
CA LEU A 80 0.96 0.82 4.14
C LEU A 80 0.32 2.22 4.06
N LYS A 81 -0.83 2.41 4.72
CA LYS A 81 -1.48 3.73 4.81
C LYS A 81 -0.57 4.76 5.48
N GLU A 82 0.06 4.40 6.59
CA GLU A 82 0.98 5.29 7.30
C GLU A 82 2.23 5.59 6.47
N VAL A 83 2.86 4.58 5.88
CA VAL A 83 4.04 4.78 5.02
C VAL A 83 3.69 5.67 3.83
N ALA A 84 2.57 5.43 3.14
CA ALA A 84 2.13 6.27 2.02
C ALA A 84 1.85 7.73 2.42
N SER A 85 1.45 7.96 3.67
CA SER A 85 1.25 9.31 4.21
C SER A 85 2.56 10.01 4.57
N LEU A 86 3.54 9.27 5.11
CA LEU A 86 4.83 9.79 5.55
C LEU A 86 5.83 9.97 4.39
N ASP A 87 5.77 9.06 3.41
CA ASP A 87 6.59 9.09 2.21
C ASP A 87 5.74 8.98 0.94
N PRO A 88 5.34 10.13 0.36
CA PRO A 88 4.64 10.17 -0.91
C PRO A 88 5.42 9.53 -2.06
N THR A 89 6.75 9.34 -1.94
CA THR A 89 7.55 8.73 -3.00
C THR A 89 7.29 7.23 -3.13
N LEU A 90 6.72 6.56 -2.12
CA LEU A 90 6.21 5.19 -2.23
C LEU A 90 5.18 5.06 -3.36
N GLY A 91 4.45 6.13 -3.66
CA GLY A 91 3.55 6.20 -4.81
C GLY A 91 4.24 5.84 -6.13
N ARG A 92 5.55 6.04 -6.26
CA ARG A 92 6.28 5.69 -7.50
C ARG A 92 6.43 4.18 -7.70
N GLN A 93 6.34 3.37 -6.65
CA GLN A 93 6.40 1.90 -6.72
C GLN A 93 5.03 1.24 -6.59
N ARG A 94 3.94 2.01 -6.61
CA ARG A 94 2.56 1.53 -6.39
C ARG A 94 2.08 0.44 -7.34
N TYR A 95 2.61 0.41 -8.57
CA TYR A 95 2.31 -0.64 -9.55
C TYR A 95 2.71 -2.04 -9.07
N MET A 96 3.68 -2.16 -8.15
CA MET A 96 4.17 -3.46 -7.65
C MET A 96 3.18 -4.17 -6.73
N ILE A 97 2.22 -3.43 -6.15
CA ILE A 97 1.34 -3.91 -5.08
C ILE A 97 -0.15 -3.81 -5.43
N SER A 98 -0.47 -3.59 -6.72
CA SER A 98 -1.84 -3.33 -7.15
C SER A 98 -2.78 -4.53 -6.90
N GLU A 99 -2.32 -5.74 -7.18
CA GLU A 99 -3.08 -6.99 -6.95
C GLU A 99 -3.31 -7.27 -5.46
N GLU A 100 -2.27 -7.10 -4.64
CA GLU A 100 -2.35 -7.30 -3.19
C GLU A 100 -3.28 -6.28 -2.53
N LEU A 101 -3.21 -5.02 -2.98
CA LEU A 101 -4.09 -3.96 -2.50
C LEU A 101 -5.55 -4.19 -2.92
N GLY A 102 -5.80 -4.58 -4.18
CA GLY A 102 -7.14 -4.93 -4.65
C GLY A 102 -7.77 -6.05 -3.82
N SER A 103 -7.01 -7.13 -3.61
CA SER A 103 -7.46 -8.28 -2.83
C SER A 103 -7.75 -7.93 -1.36
N SER A 104 -7.02 -6.97 -0.79
CA SER A 104 -7.18 -6.54 0.60
C SER A 104 -8.54 -5.89 0.89
N ALA A 105 -9.20 -5.36 -0.13
CA ALA A 105 -10.49 -4.67 0.03
C ALA A 105 -11.61 -5.59 0.53
N SER A 106 -11.51 -6.90 0.28
CA SER A 106 -12.46 -7.89 0.81
C SER A 106 -12.37 -8.07 2.34
N LEU A 107 -11.24 -7.68 2.95
CA LEU A 107 -10.98 -7.82 4.38
C LEU A 107 -11.21 -6.50 5.12
N ASP A 108 -10.73 -5.39 4.56
CA ASP A 108 -10.91 -4.05 5.11
C ASP A 108 -11.13 -3.03 3.98
N PRO A 109 -12.39 -2.84 3.54
CA PRO A 109 -12.72 -1.90 2.47
C PRO A 109 -12.31 -0.46 2.78
N HIS A 110 -12.38 -0.03 4.05
CA HIS A 110 -12.03 1.33 4.46
C HIS A 110 -10.54 1.58 4.32
N ALA A 111 -9.71 0.71 4.91
CA ALA A 111 -8.27 0.89 4.85
C ALA A 111 -7.74 0.77 3.42
N ALA A 112 -8.28 -0.16 2.62
CA ALA A 112 -7.91 -0.31 1.21
C ALA A 112 -8.27 0.95 0.38
N PHE A 113 -9.46 1.51 0.60
CA PHE A 113 -9.89 2.74 -0.07
C PHE A 113 -9.03 3.96 0.31
N ASP A 114 -8.71 4.11 1.59
CA ASP A 114 -7.84 5.20 2.07
C ASP A 114 -6.44 5.11 1.46
N VAL A 115 -5.84 3.91 1.45
CA VAL A 115 -4.53 3.69 0.82
C VAL A 115 -4.59 3.99 -0.67
N LEU A 116 -5.62 3.51 -1.38
CA LEU A 116 -5.77 3.76 -2.80
C LEU A 116 -5.76 5.26 -3.12
N ARG A 117 -6.52 6.05 -2.35
CA ARG A 117 -6.58 7.51 -2.53
C ARG A 117 -5.22 8.18 -2.29
N LEU A 118 -4.47 7.75 -1.28
CA LEU A 118 -3.12 8.25 -1.02
C LEU A 118 -2.17 7.93 -2.19
N LEU A 119 -2.19 6.71 -2.70
CA LEU A 119 -1.30 6.28 -3.77
C LEU A 119 -1.60 6.97 -5.11
N LEU A 120 -2.89 7.21 -5.41
CA LEU A 120 -3.33 7.91 -6.62
C LEU A 120 -3.18 9.43 -6.55
N ALA A 121 -3.07 10.02 -5.35
CA ALA A 121 -2.83 11.46 -5.20
C ALA A 121 -1.41 11.88 -5.64
N VAL A 122 -0.48 10.94 -5.73
CA VAL A 122 0.92 11.20 -6.11
C VAL A 122 1.01 11.35 -7.64
N GLN A 123 1.46 12.53 -8.09
CA GLN A 123 1.64 12.85 -9.51
C GLN A 123 2.40 11.75 -10.26
N ASP A 124 1.78 11.23 -11.32
CA ASP A 124 2.37 10.25 -12.23
C ASP A 124 2.98 10.98 -13.43
N GLU A 125 4.27 11.29 -13.37
CA GLU A 125 4.94 12.00 -14.47
C GLU A 125 4.91 11.19 -15.78
N ASP A 126 4.89 9.85 -15.68
CA ASP A 126 4.97 8.93 -16.84
C ASP A 126 3.66 8.16 -17.13
N GLY A 127 2.62 8.30 -16.29
CA GLY A 127 1.31 7.63 -16.44
C GLY A 127 1.31 6.09 -16.25
N LEU A 128 2.48 5.45 -16.27
CA LEU A 128 2.65 4.00 -16.20
C LEU A 128 2.43 3.45 -14.79
N THR A 129 2.68 4.24 -13.74
CA THR A 129 2.63 3.74 -12.36
C THR A 129 1.21 3.69 -11.81
N SER A 130 0.32 4.57 -12.29
CA SER A 130 -1.11 4.53 -12.00
C SER A 130 -1.83 3.45 -12.80
N TYR A 131 -1.35 3.05 -13.99
CA TYR A 131 -2.02 2.07 -14.83
C TYR A 131 -2.29 0.73 -14.11
N GLY A 132 -1.30 0.21 -13.38
CA GLY A 132 -1.47 -1.03 -12.59
C GLY A 132 -2.56 -0.92 -11.53
N LEU A 133 -2.59 0.20 -10.78
CA LEU A 133 -3.64 0.44 -9.80
C LEU A 133 -5.01 0.57 -10.47
N MET A 134 -5.09 1.35 -11.55
CA MET A 134 -6.34 1.59 -12.28
C MET A 134 -6.94 0.30 -12.84
N ARG A 135 -6.10 -0.67 -13.23
CA ARG A 135 -6.55 -1.94 -13.76
C ARG A 135 -6.88 -2.97 -12.68
N ASP A 136 -5.97 -3.16 -11.72
CA ASP A 136 -6.01 -4.33 -10.85
C ASP A 136 -6.55 -4.02 -9.45
N ALA A 137 -6.46 -2.76 -8.98
CA ALA A 137 -6.85 -2.36 -7.62
C ALA A 137 -8.14 -1.54 -7.58
N VAL A 138 -8.26 -0.52 -8.44
CA VAL A 138 -9.31 0.50 -8.36
C VAL A 138 -10.72 -0.10 -8.50
N PRO A 139 -11.02 -0.95 -9.51
CA PRO A 139 -12.38 -1.51 -9.63
C PRO A 139 -12.74 -2.38 -8.42
N GLN A 140 -11.81 -3.20 -7.93
CA GLN A 140 -12.02 -4.10 -6.79
C GLN A 140 -12.29 -3.32 -5.50
N ILE A 141 -11.49 -2.30 -5.22
CA ILE A 141 -11.60 -1.50 -4.00
C ILE A 141 -12.88 -0.66 -4.02
N LEU A 142 -13.23 -0.06 -5.15
CA LEU A 142 -14.47 0.70 -5.29
C LEU A 142 -15.70 -0.21 -5.14
N ALA A 143 -15.69 -1.38 -5.76
CA ALA A 143 -16.78 -2.36 -5.62
C ALA A 143 -16.94 -2.79 -4.16
N ALA A 144 -15.85 -3.18 -3.49
CA ALA A 144 -15.87 -3.57 -2.09
C ALA A 144 -16.35 -2.44 -1.17
N ALA A 145 -15.93 -1.20 -1.43
CA ALA A 145 -16.38 -0.02 -0.69
C ALA A 145 -17.89 0.20 -0.85
N ILE A 146 -18.41 0.09 -2.07
CA ILE A 146 -19.85 0.23 -2.39
C ILE A 146 -20.69 -0.87 -1.73
N THR A 147 -20.19 -2.11 -1.67
CA THR A 147 -20.90 -3.26 -1.11
C THR A 147 -20.65 -3.49 0.38
N SER A 148 -19.81 -2.66 1.02
CA SER A 148 -19.38 -2.81 2.43
C SER A 148 -20.51 -2.73 3.45
N GLY A 149 -21.66 -2.16 3.08
CA GLY A 149 -22.77 -1.85 3.98
C GLY A 149 -22.61 -0.53 4.75
N ASP A 150 -21.47 0.17 4.61
CA ASP A 150 -21.26 1.52 5.15
C ASP A 150 -21.72 2.58 4.15
N ALA A 151 -22.74 3.37 4.53
CA ALA A 151 -23.33 4.39 3.68
C ALA A 151 -22.37 5.56 3.36
N ASN A 152 -21.47 5.92 4.28
CA ASN A 152 -20.50 6.99 4.07
C ASN A 152 -19.40 6.52 3.11
N LEU A 153 -18.85 5.32 3.34
CA LEU A 153 -17.82 4.76 2.47
C LEU A 153 -18.36 4.55 1.05
N LYS A 154 -19.60 4.06 0.92
CA LYS A 154 -20.27 3.94 -0.38
C LYS A 154 -20.34 5.29 -1.09
N ALA A 155 -20.83 6.33 -0.42
CA ALA A 155 -20.95 7.67 -1.02
C ALA A 155 -19.59 8.26 -1.39
N ASP A 156 -18.55 8.01 -0.58
CA ASP A 156 -17.18 8.41 -0.90
C ASP A 156 -16.63 7.68 -2.13
N ALA A 157 -16.88 6.37 -2.24
CA ALA A 157 -16.44 5.56 -3.37
C ALA A 157 -17.15 5.97 -4.68
N GLU A 158 -18.47 6.16 -4.66
CA GLU A 158 -19.23 6.62 -5.84
C GLU A 158 -18.75 8.00 -6.30
N ARG A 159 -18.52 8.93 -5.38
CA ARG A 159 -17.96 10.25 -5.71
C ARG A 159 -16.56 10.15 -6.32
N TYR A 160 -15.71 9.30 -5.76
CA TYR A 160 -14.35 9.12 -6.27
C TYR A 160 -14.33 8.44 -7.64
N MET A 161 -15.21 7.45 -7.86
CA MET A 161 -15.43 6.81 -9.16
C MET A 161 -15.82 7.85 -10.22
N ASN A 162 -16.78 8.73 -9.91
CA ASN A 162 -17.19 9.81 -10.83
C ASN A 162 -16.04 10.76 -11.16
N GLN A 163 -15.26 11.17 -10.15
CA GLN A 163 -14.08 12.01 -10.35
C GLN A 163 -13.05 11.34 -11.28
N LEU A 164 -12.81 10.04 -11.13
CA LEU A 164 -11.91 9.29 -12.01
C LEU A 164 -12.49 9.18 -13.44
N GLY A 165 -13.81 9.05 -13.57
CA GLY A 165 -14.51 9.08 -14.86
C GLY A 165 -14.34 10.42 -15.58
N GLU A 166 -14.48 11.55 -14.87
CA GLU A 166 -14.23 12.91 -15.39
C GLU A 166 -12.77 13.10 -15.86
N GLN A 167 -11.84 12.36 -15.26
CA GLN A 167 -10.42 12.34 -15.65
C GLN A 167 -10.12 11.42 -16.85
N GLY A 168 -11.15 10.80 -17.45
CA GLY A 168 -11.04 10.01 -18.68
C GLY A 168 -11.16 8.50 -18.49
N ASN A 169 -11.45 8.00 -17.28
CA ASN A 169 -11.60 6.56 -17.02
C ASN A 169 -13.04 6.08 -17.29
N LEU A 170 -13.48 6.24 -18.53
CA LEU A 170 -14.89 6.09 -18.94
C LEU A 170 -15.46 4.67 -18.74
N GLN A 171 -14.61 3.65 -18.69
CA GLN A 171 -15.04 2.25 -18.50
C GLN A 171 -15.16 1.86 -17.03
N LEU A 172 -14.57 2.65 -16.11
CA LEU A 172 -14.43 2.29 -14.70
C LEU A 172 -15.76 1.99 -14.03
N GLU A 173 -16.79 2.80 -14.27
CA GLU A 173 -18.11 2.59 -13.70
C GLU A 173 -18.66 1.20 -14.08
N SER A 174 -18.57 0.82 -15.36
CA SER A 174 -19.03 -0.49 -15.80
C SER A 174 -18.23 -1.66 -15.20
N GLU A 175 -16.92 -1.48 -15.01
CA GLU A 175 -16.05 -2.47 -14.37
C GLU A 175 -16.40 -2.66 -12.88
N VAL A 176 -16.66 -1.57 -12.16
CA VAL A 176 -17.05 -1.61 -10.75
C VAL A 176 -18.39 -2.34 -10.59
N TRP A 177 -19.42 -1.95 -11.35
CA TRP A 177 -20.75 -2.56 -11.22
C TRP A 177 -20.78 -4.04 -11.62
N ALA A 178 -19.91 -4.47 -12.54
CA ALA A 178 -19.75 -5.89 -12.87
C ALA A 178 -19.26 -6.73 -11.67
N LEU A 179 -18.53 -6.12 -10.72
CA LEU A 179 -18.00 -6.77 -9.52
C LEU A 179 -18.95 -6.70 -8.31
N THR A 180 -19.98 -5.86 -8.34
CA THR A 180 -20.98 -5.74 -7.26
C THR A 180 -22.23 -6.61 -7.48
N SER A 181 -22.33 -7.25 -8.65
CA SER A 181 -23.51 -8.00 -9.10
C SER A 181 -23.64 -9.38 -8.44
#